data_AF-A0A7X0A2V6-F1
#
_entry.id   AF-A0A7X0A2V6-F1
#
_cell.length_a   1.000
_cell.length_b   1.000
_cell.length_c   1.000
_cell.angle_alpha   90.00
_cell.angle_beta   90.00
_cell.angle_gamma   90.00
#
_symmetry.space_group_name_H-M   'P 1'
#
loop_
_entity.id
_entity.type
_entity.pdbx_description
1 polymer ?
#
loop_
_entity_poly.entity_id
_entity_poly.type
_entity_poly.pdbx_seq_one_letter_code
_entity_poly.pdbx_strand_id
1 'polypeptide(L)'
;MKIKKKLLLGFGLLFIMVIVFGAVSIYYIKVISETSSITLKNNYATLTFTRQMRTVLDENDLPLNASVAATFNQALKKQENNITEPGESAATANLRKAFLLLATPSLTLKQQEQAERDVRLQLKDIEGLNMHAIEVKNNFTHSTVDNSTVYLGGMVFITFLILFVLIVNFPGFILNPLGELANGLQQISKKNYDTRLYFKTSEEFTRLADAFNAMATQLGEQENADLTKLIAAELRIKTLIEEMPDAVIGLNEKQEILFINQEAKKMLNLNEKSVIGQSVAVLAKNNQLLTMFIADTESSLKTAHFQQKTLKVTVPNLKPDLDSLTVASYAAGTIHVFKAVGV
;
A
#
# COMPACT_ATOMS: atom_id res chain seq x y z
N MET A 1 6.16 -21.74 3.55
CA MET A 1 6.05 -21.39 2.10
C MET A 1 6.52 -19.95 1.93
N LYS A 2 7.35 -19.68 0.92
CA LYS A 2 7.87 -18.35 0.60
C LYS A 2 6.76 -17.31 0.52
N ILE A 3 6.96 -16.13 1.10
CA ILE A 3 5.94 -15.08 1.09
C ILE A 3 5.58 -14.65 -0.33
N LYS A 4 6.58 -14.61 -1.21
CA LYS A 4 6.40 -14.37 -2.64
C LYS A 4 5.42 -15.35 -3.26
N LYS A 5 5.48 -16.65 -2.91
CA LYS A 5 4.56 -17.66 -3.44
C LYS A 5 3.13 -17.48 -2.91
N LYS A 6 2.96 -17.14 -1.62
CA LYS A 6 1.63 -16.86 -1.04
C LYS A 6 0.96 -15.67 -1.73
N LEU A 7 1.71 -14.57 -1.90
CA LEU A 7 1.25 -13.37 -2.60
C LEU A 7 0.92 -13.65 -4.06
N LEU A 8 1.81 -14.36 -4.77
CA LEU A 8 1.60 -14.68 -6.18
C LEU A 8 0.38 -15.58 -6.40
N LEU A 9 0.11 -16.54 -5.49
CA LEU A 9 -1.10 -17.36 -5.57
C LEU A 9 -2.36 -16.55 -5.30
N GLY A 10 -2.37 -15.70 -4.27
CA GLY A 10 -3.53 -14.87 -3.95
C GLY A 10 -3.86 -13.86 -5.06
N PHE A 11 -2.89 -13.05 -5.45
CA PHE A 11 -3.06 -12.07 -6.53
C PHE A 11 -3.22 -12.72 -7.90
N GLY A 12 -2.54 -13.84 -8.16
CA GLY A 12 -2.68 -14.59 -9.42
C GLY A 12 -4.07 -15.19 -9.58
N LEU A 13 -4.64 -15.76 -8.51
CA LEU A 13 -6.01 -16.24 -8.52
C LEU A 13 -7.00 -15.10 -8.77
N LEU A 14 -6.81 -13.94 -8.12
CA LEU A 14 -7.65 -12.76 -8.35
C LEU A 14 -7.54 -12.24 -9.78
N PHE A 15 -6.34 -12.20 -10.35
CA PHE A 15 -6.10 -11.78 -11.73
C PHE A 15 -6.80 -12.69 -12.74
N ILE A 16 -6.66 -14.01 -12.59
CA ILE A 16 -7.38 -14.99 -13.42
C ILE A 16 -8.89 -14.78 -13.29
N MET A 17 -9.37 -14.54 -12.07
CA MET A 17 -10.80 -14.35 -11.83
C MET A 17 -11.34 -13.10 -12.53
N VAL A 18 -10.59 -11.99 -12.53
CA VAL A 18 -10.95 -10.76 -13.26
C VAL A 18 -10.98 -11.00 -14.77
N ILE A 19 -10.03 -11.75 -15.32
CA ILE A 19 -10.02 -12.09 -16.76
C ILE A 19 -11.23 -12.95 -17.12
N VAL A 20 -11.51 -13.99 -16.34
CA VAL A 20 -12.67 -14.87 -16.57
C VAL A 20 -13.96 -14.07 -16.45
N PHE A 21 -14.08 -13.21 -15.44
CA PHE A 21 -15.23 -12.32 -15.28
C PHE A 21 -15.42 -11.41 -16.49
N GLY A 22 -14.35 -10.78 -16.97
CA GLY A 22 -14.38 -9.92 -18.15
C GLY A 22 -14.78 -10.67 -19.42
N ALA A 23 -14.21 -11.85 -19.65
CA ALA A 23 -14.54 -12.68 -20.82
C ALA A 23 -16.00 -13.15 -20.81
N VAL A 24 -16.49 -13.63 -19.65
CA VAL A 24 -17.89 -14.05 -19.47
C VAL A 24 -18.85 -12.86 -19.64
N SER A 25 -18.50 -11.70 -19.08
CA SER A 25 -19.31 -10.48 -19.22
C SER A 25 -19.41 -10.06 -20.69
N ILE A 26 -18.30 -10.03 -21.42
CA ILE A 26 -18.29 -9.70 -22.85
C ILE A 26 -19.12 -10.71 -23.66
N TYR A 27 -19.02 -12.01 -23.35
CA TYR A 27 -19.82 -13.04 -24.01
C TYR A 27 -21.33 -12.80 -23.84
N TYR A 28 -21.79 -12.56 -22.61
CA TYR A 28 -23.21 -12.31 -22.36
C TYR A 28 -23.69 -10.99 -22.97
N ILE A 29 -22.89 -9.92 -22.92
CA ILE A 29 -23.20 -8.65 -23.61
C ILE A 29 -23.40 -8.90 -25.11
N LYS A 30 -22.54 -9.71 -25.74
CA LYS A 30 -22.66 -10.03 -27.16
C LYS A 30 -23.93 -10.83 -27.48
N VAL A 31 -24.25 -11.86 -26.69
CA VAL A 31 -25.47 -12.67 -26.86
C VAL A 31 -26.72 -11.80 -26.80
N ILE A 32 -26.77 -10.87 -25.84
CA ILE A 32 -27.87 -9.92 -25.68
C ILE A 32 -27.96 -8.96 -26.88
N SER A 33 -26.83 -8.45 -27.35
CA SER A 33 -26.76 -7.46 -28.44
C SER A 33 -27.11 -8.04 -29.82
N GLU A 34 -26.60 -9.23 -30.14
CA GLU A 34 -26.74 -9.84 -31.46
C GLU A 34 -28.16 -10.35 -31.73
N THR A 35 -28.79 -10.93 -30.71
CA THR A 35 -30.17 -11.46 -30.79
C THR A 35 -31.21 -10.34 -30.91
N SER A 36 -30.99 -9.19 -30.27
CA SER A 36 -31.94 -8.08 -30.26
C SER A 36 -31.84 -7.16 -31.49
N SER A 37 -30.65 -6.90 -32.03
CA SER A 37 -30.48 -5.79 -32.99
C SER A 37 -30.91 -6.11 -34.43
N ILE A 38 -30.52 -7.27 -34.96
CA ILE A 38 -30.73 -7.58 -36.38
C ILE A 38 -32.13 -8.13 -36.64
N THR A 39 -32.59 -9.05 -35.79
CA THR A 39 -33.87 -9.72 -35.97
C THR A 39 -35.05 -8.78 -35.70
N LEU A 40 -35.01 -7.98 -34.63
CA LEU A 40 -36.09 -7.01 -34.38
C LEU A 40 -36.15 -5.95 -35.49
N LYS A 41 -35.00 -5.48 -35.99
CA LYS A 41 -34.95 -4.48 -37.06
C LYS A 41 -35.67 -4.95 -38.32
N ASN A 42 -35.49 -6.20 -38.73
CA ASN A 42 -36.16 -6.73 -39.92
C ASN A 42 -37.66 -6.95 -39.68
N ASN A 43 -38.06 -7.39 -38.48
CA ASN A 43 -39.49 -7.55 -38.15
C ASN A 43 -40.23 -6.20 -38.09
N TYR A 44 -39.58 -5.15 -37.54
CA TYR A 44 -40.10 -3.79 -37.60
C TYR A 44 -40.17 -3.24 -39.03
N ALA A 45 -39.26 -3.65 -39.91
CA ALA A 45 -39.32 -3.31 -41.33
C ALA A 45 -40.56 -3.93 -41.99
N THR A 46 -40.85 -5.21 -41.75
CA THR A 46 -42.08 -5.87 -42.21
C THR A 46 -43.32 -5.11 -41.73
N LEU A 47 -43.43 -4.78 -40.44
CA LEU A 47 -44.57 -4.01 -39.90
C LEU A 47 -44.70 -2.61 -40.54
N THR A 48 -43.58 -2.03 -40.96
CA THR A 48 -43.58 -0.75 -41.69
C THR A 48 -44.12 -0.92 -43.11
N PHE A 49 -43.73 -2.00 -43.81
CA PHE A 49 -44.20 -2.29 -45.16
C PHE A 49 -45.69 -2.64 -45.18
N THR A 50 -46.17 -3.44 -44.22
CA THR A 50 -47.60 -3.76 -44.09
C THR A 50 -48.43 -2.54 -43.78
N ARG A 51 -47.95 -1.66 -42.89
CA ARG A 51 -48.58 -0.36 -42.62
C ARG A 51 -48.67 0.52 -43.88
N GLN A 52 -47.59 0.63 -44.66
CA GLN A 52 -47.60 1.39 -45.92
C GLN A 52 -48.64 0.86 -46.91
N MET A 53 -48.72 -0.47 -47.06
CA MET A 53 -49.71 -1.13 -47.91
C MET A 53 -51.14 -0.91 -47.42
N ARG A 54 -51.37 -0.95 -46.11
CA ARG A 54 -52.68 -0.69 -45.50
C ARG A 54 -53.11 0.77 -45.68
N THR A 55 -52.20 1.72 -45.45
CA THR A 55 -52.44 3.15 -45.68
C THR A 55 -52.89 3.42 -47.12
N VAL A 56 -52.31 2.74 -48.10
CA VAL A 56 -52.77 2.86 -49.50
C VAL A 56 -54.24 2.46 -49.66
N LEU A 57 -54.68 1.38 -49.00
CA LEU A 57 -56.08 0.92 -49.06
C LEU A 57 -57.04 1.80 -48.24
N ASP A 58 -56.56 2.41 -47.16
CA ASP A 58 -57.39 3.22 -46.26
C ASP A 58 -57.59 4.65 -46.79
N GLU A 59 -56.62 5.20 -47.54
CA GLU A 59 -56.62 6.59 -48.01
C GLU A 59 -57.04 6.75 -49.48
N ASN A 60 -57.31 5.67 -50.22
CA ASN A 60 -57.64 5.73 -51.64
C ASN A 60 -58.87 4.88 -51.97
N ASP A 61 -59.75 5.41 -52.81
CA ASP A 61 -60.89 4.68 -53.33
C ASP A 61 -60.45 3.57 -54.30
N LEU A 62 -61.26 2.52 -54.37
CA LEU A 62 -61.11 1.43 -55.32
C LEU A 62 -61.93 1.71 -56.59
N PRO A 63 -61.43 1.40 -57.81
CA PRO A 63 -60.15 0.76 -58.13
C PRO A 63 -58.95 1.70 -57.98
N LEU A 64 -57.82 1.13 -57.52
CA LEU A 64 -56.58 1.88 -57.37
C LEU A 64 -56.09 2.41 -58.72
N ASN A 65 -55.76 3.71 -58.78
CA ASN A 65 -55.09 4.26 -59.94
C ASN A 65 -53.65 3.70 -60.07
N ALA A 66 -53.06 3.80 -61.26
CA ALA A 66 -51.76 3.20 -61.56
C ALA A 66 -50.62 3.70 -60.65
N SER A 67 -50.65 4.97 -60.23
CA SER A 67 -49.65 5.57 -59.34
C SER A 67 -49.76 5.02 -57.92
N VAL A 68 -50.98 4.94 -57.39
CA VAL A 68 -51.27 4.42 -56.05
C VAL A 68 -50.99 2.92 -55.97
N ALA A 69 -51.36 2.16 -57.02
CA ALA A 69 -51.01 0.75 -57.15
C ALA A 69 -49.48 0.55 -57.21
N ALA A 70 -48.73 1.45 -57.85
CA ALA A 70 -47.27 1.40 -57.86
C ALA A 70 -46.67 1.60 -56.46
N THR A 71 -47.23 2.51 -55.65
CA THR A 71 -46.81 2.72 -54.24
C THR A 71 -47.03 1.47 -53.40
N PHE A 72 -48.20 0.82 -53.50
CA PHE A 72 -48.47 -0.46 -52.84
C PHE A 72 -47.45 -1.52 -53.29
N ASN A 73 -47.23 -1.64 -54.59
CA ASN A 73 -46.31 -2.62 -55.17
C ASN A 73 -44.86 -2.41 -54.71
N GLN A 74 -44.42 -1.17 -54.50
CA GLN A 74 -43.10 -0.87 -53.99
C GLN A 74 -42.92 -1.38 -52.55
N ALA A 75 -43.90 -1.16 -51.68
CA ALA A 75 -43.89 -1.69 -50.32
C ALA A 75 -43.95 -3.23 -50.32
N LEU A 76 -44.78 -3.81 -51.17
CA LEU A 76 -44.88 -5.27 -51.33
C LEU A 76 -43.56 -5.90 -51.81
N LYS A 77 -42.85 -5.27 -52.75
CA LYS A 77 -41.53 -5.75 -53.17
C LYS A 77 -40.50 -5.71 -52.04
N LYS A 78 -40.56 -4.71 -51.16
CA LYS A 78 -39.69 -4.66 -49.97
C LYS A 78 -40.02 -5.80 -49.02
N GLN A 79 -41.30 -6.08 -48.81
CA GLN A 79 -41.78 -7.21 -48.03
C GLN A 79 -41.32 -8.56 -48.61
N GLU A 80 -41.41 -8.76 -49.92
CA GLU A 80 -40.93 -9.99 -50.58
C GLU A 80 -39.43 -10.25 -50.42
N ASN A 81 -38.64 -9.18 -50.27
CA ASN A 81 -37.20 -9.26 -50.03
C ASN A 81 -36.84 -9.31 -48.54
N ASN A 82 -37.82 -9.21 -47.64
CA ASN A 82 -37.66 -9.16 -46.19
C ASN A 82 -38.53 -10.21 -45.50
N ILE A 83 -38.38 -11.47 -45.91
CA ILE A 83 -39.02 -12.59 -45.21
C ILE A 83 -38.19 -12.92 -43.96
N THR A 84 -38.83 -12.82 -42.80
CA THR A 84 -38.20 -12.89 -41.48
C THR A 84 -38.66 -14.08 -40.65
N GLU A 85 -39.94 -14.47 -40.75
CA GLU A 85 -40.56 -15.48 -39.88
C GLU A 85 -41.15 -16.69 -40.63
N PRO A 86 -41.23 -17.86 -39.98
CA PRO A 86 -41.90 -19.03 -40.54
C PRO A 86 -43.35 -18.72 -40.94
N GLY A 87 -43.76 -19.12 -42.15
CA GLY A 87 -45.10 -18.86 -42.68
C GLY A 87 -45.28 -17.51 -43.38
N GLU A 88 -44.38 -16.54 -43.16
CA GLU A 88 -44.47 -15.20 -43.77
C GLU A 88 -44.31 -15.25 -45.30
N SER A 89 -43.47 -16.16 -45.81
CA SER A 89 -43.29 -16.36 -47.25
C SER A 89 -44.59 -16.75 -47.96
N ALA A 90 -45.35 -17.67 -47.37
CA ALA A 90 -46.63 -18.12 -47.93
C ALA A 90 -47.68 -17.00 -47.89
N ALA A 91 -47.79 -16.29 -46.76
CA ALA A 91 -48.69 -15.14 -46.62
C ALA A 91 -48.32 -14.00 -47.59
N THR A 92 -47.03 -13.72 -47.77
CA THR A 92 -46.55 -12.71 -48.72
C THR A 92 -46.84 -13.10 -50.18
N ALA A 93 -46.70 -14.38 -50.53
CA ALA A 93 -47.05 -14.88 -51.85
C ALA A 93 -48.57 -14.79 -52.12
N ASN A 94 -49.41 -15.05 -51.12
CA ASN A 94 -50.85 -14.89 -51.22
C ASN A 94 -51.25 -13.42 -51.31
N LEU A 95 -50.59 -12.53 -50.55
CA LEU A 95 -50.75 -11.09 -50.64
C LEU A 95 -50.44 -10.59 -52.06
N ARG A 96 -49.37 -11.09 -52.69
CA ARG A 96 -49.03 -10.78 -54.08
C ARG A 96 -50.14 -11.19 -55.04
N LYS A 97 -50.70 -12.39 -54.90
CA LYS A 97 -51.82 -12.85 -55.73
C LYS A 97 -53.06 -11.98 -55.54
N ALA A 98 -53.42 -11.68 -54.29
CA ALA A 98 -54.56 -10.85 -53.96
C ALA A 98 -54.40 -9.41 -54.49
N PHE A 99 -53.20 -8.83 -54.40
CA PHE A 99 -52.90 -7.52 -54.96
C PHE A 99 -53.00 -7.48 -56.49
N LEU A 100 -52.51 -8.51 -57.19
CA LEU A 100 -52.63 -8.58 -58.66
C LEU A 100 -54.10 -8.63 -59.10
N LEU A 101 -54.95 -9.34 -58.35
CA LEU A 101 -56.40 -9.31 -58.57
C LEU A 101 -56.95 -7.90 -58.31
N LEU A 102 -56.66 -7.30 -57.15
CA LEU A 102 -57.13 -5.96 -56.77
C LEU A 102 -56.72 -4.86 -57.77
N ALA A 103 -55.55 -4.98 -58.39
CA ALA A 103 -55.03 -4.05 -59.39
C ALA A 103 -55.64 -4.22 -60.79
N THR A 104 -56.51 -5.22 -61.00
CA THR A 104 -57.16 -5.48 -62.30
C THR A 104 -58.32 -4.49 -62.54
N PRO A 105 -58.27 -3.63 -63.58
CA PRO A 105 -59.25 -2.56 -63.78
C PRO A 105 -60.69 -3.02 -64.09
N SER A 106 -60.87 -4.28 -64.50
CA SER A 106 -62.13 -4.84 -65.03
C SER A 106 -62.93 -5.68 -64.03
N LEU A 107 -62.64 -5.58 -62.72
CA LEU A 107 -63.36 -6.32 -61.69
C LEU A 107 -64.77 -5.76 -61.43
N THR A 108 -65.72 -6.65 -61.13
CA THR A 108 -67.02 -6.24 -60.55
C THR A 108 -66.83 -5.77 -59.11
N LEU A 109 -67.74 -4.92 -58.61
CA LEU A 109 -67.71 -4.39 -57.24
C LEU A 109 -67.55 -5.50 -56.19
N LYS A 110 -68.28 -6.61 -56.33
CA LYS A 110 -68.19 -7.76 -55.42
C LYS A 110 -66.83 -8.47 -55.45
N GLN A 111 -66.22 -8.58 -56.63
CA GLN A 111 -64.88 -9.18 -56.77
C GLN A 111 -63.79 -8.25 -56.23
N GLN A 112 -63.98 -6.94 -56.38
CA GLN A 112 -63.10 -5.91 -55.87
C GLN A 112 -63.11 -5.88 -54.33
N GLU A 113 -64.29 -5.88 -53.71
CA GLU A 113 -64.41 -6.01 -52.25
C GLU A 113 -63.80 -7.31 -51.73
N GLN A 114 -63.96 -8.42 -52.47
CA GLN A 114 -63.34 -9.69 -52.08
C GLN A 114 -61.82 -9.63 -52.16
N ALA A 115 -61.27 -9.08 -53.24
CA ALA A 115 -59.83 -8.91 -53.40
C ALA A 115 -59.24 -7.98 -52.32
N GLU A 116 -59.95 -6.90 -51.95
CA GLU A 116 -59.54 -6.02 -50.86
C GLU A 116 -59.56 -6.77 -49.51
N ARG A 117 -60.62 -7.53 -49.23
CA ARG A 117 -60.72 -8.37 -48.04
C ARG A 117 -59.55 -9.37 -47.97
N ASP A 118 -59.24 -10.03 -49.08
CA ASP A 118 -58.15 -11.00 -49.16
C ASP A 118 -56.78 -10.33 -48.91
N VAL A 119 -56.54 -9.14 -49.48
CA VAL A 119 -55.33 -8.34 -49.21
C VAL A 119 -55.23 -7.98 -47.73
N ARG A 120 -56.31 -7.47 -47.12
CA ARG A 120 -56.35 -7.10 -45.70
C ARG A 120 -56.12 -8.30 -44.78
N LEU A 121 -56.66 -9.47 -45.12
CA LEU A 121 -56.41 -10.72 -44.39
C LEU A 121 -54.94 -11.11 -44.43
N GLN A 122 -54.31 -11.11 -45.61
CA GLN A 122 -52.90 -11.48 -45.71
C GLN A 122 -51.97 -10.46 -45.02
N LEU A 123 -52.29 -9.16 -45.07
CA LEU A 123 -51.56 -8.15 -44.30
C LEU A 123 -51.65 -8.40 -42.79
N LYS A 124 -52.85 -8.73 -42.29
CA LYS A 124 -53.05 -9.09 -40.88
C LYS A 124 -52.27 -10.33 -40.48
N ASP A 125 -52.22 -11.35 -41.33
CA ASP A 125 -51.47 -12.59 -41.07
C ASP A 125 -49.96 -12.31 -40.97
N ILE A 126 -49.40 -11.53 -41.91
CA ILE A 126 -47.99 -11.13 -41.89
C ILE A 126 -47.65 -10.31 -40.64
N GLU A 127 -48.50 -9.35 -40.28
CA GLU A 127 -48.37 -8.55 -39.05
C GLU A 127 -48.41 -9.42 -37.80
N GLY A 128 -49.36 -10.37 -37.73
CA GLY A 128 -49.52 -11.28 -36.60
C GLY A 128 -48.30 -12.19 -36.40
N LEU A 129 -47.76 -12.76 -37.47
CA LEU A 129 -46.54 -13.58 -37.42
C LEU A 129 -45.34 -12.79 -36.89
N ASN A 130 -45.14 -11.57 -37.41
CA ASN A 130 -44.03 -10.71 -36.99
C ASN A 130 -44.18 -10.19 -35.56
N MET A 131 -45.39 -9.79 -35.16
CA MET A 131 -45.68 -9.31 -33.81
C MET A 131 -45.49 -10.43 -32.78
N HIS A 132 -45.98 -11.63 -33.08
CA HIS A 132 -45.78 -12.79 -32.21
C HIS A 132 -44.31 -13.15 -32.07
N ALA A 133 -43.54 -13.13 -33.15
CA ALA A 133 -42.10 -13.38 -33.10
C ALA A 133 -41.35 -12.31 -32.29
N ILE A 134 -41.73 -11.03 -32.40
CA ILE A 134 -41.19 -9.94 -31.56
C ILE A 134 -41.47 -10.23 -30.08
N GLU A 135 -42.70 -10.59 -29.72
CA GLU A 135 -43.09 -10.88 -28.34
C GLU A 135 -42.31 -12.07 -27.76
N VAL A 136 -42.23 -13.19 -28.50
CA VAL A 136 -41.49 -14.38 -28.07
C VAL A 136 -40.00 -14.08 -27.91
N LYS A 137 -39.38 -13.39 -28.88
CA LYS A 137 -37.96 -13.04 -28.84
C LYS A 137 -37.66 -12.03 -27.72
N ASN A 138 -38.55 -11.08 -27.46
CA ASN A 138 -38.42 -10.14 -26.36
C ASN A 138 -38.47 -10.85 -24.99
N ASN A 139 -39.44 -11.75 -24.81
CA ASN A 139 -39.57 -12.55 -23.58
C ASN A 139 -38.36 -13.47 -23.36
N PHE A 140 -37.83 -14.07 -24.43
CA PHE A 140 -36.59 -14.86 -24.37
C PHE A 140 -35.36 -14.03 -23.96
N THR A 141 -35.24 -12.80 -24.48
CA THR A 141 -34.19 -11.87 -24.06
C THR A 141 -34.30 -11.54 -22.57
N HIS A 142 -35.50 -11.29 -22.05
CA HIS A 142 -35.71 -11.04 -20.63
C HIS A 142 -35.29 -12.24 -19.76
N SER A 143 -35.73 -13.46 -20.08
CA SER A 143 -35.33 -14.65 -19.31
C SER A 143 -33.83 -14.97 -19.40
N THR A 144 -33.20 -14.68 -20.54
CA THR A 144 -31.75 -14.85 -20.71
C THR A 144 -30.98 -13.82 -19.86
N VAL A 145 -31.46 -12.58 -19.79
CA VAL A 145 -30.88 -11.52 -18.95
C VAL A 145 -30.97 -11.84 -17.46
N ASP A 146 -32.10 -12.40 -17.00
CA ASP A 146 -32.29 -12.74 -15.59
C ASP A 146 -31.32 -13.84 -15.14
N ASN A 147 -31.19 -14.91 -15.92
CA ASN A 147 -30.23 -15.98 -15.63
C ASN A 147 -28.79 -15.45 -15.65
N SER A 148 -28.46 -14.59 -16.61
CA SER A 148 -27.12 -13.99 -16.70
C SER A 148 -26.80 -13.12 -15.49
N THR A 149 -27.78 -12.36 -15.00
CA THR A 149 -27.66 -11.54 -13.79
C THR A 149 -27.33 -12.37 -12.55
N VAL A 150 -27.96 -13.54 -12.38
CA VAL A 150 -27.69 -14.45 -11.26
C VAL A 150 -26.27 -15.02 -11.34
N TYR A 151 -25.82 -15.47 -12.52
CA TYR A 151 -24.47 -16.00 -12.69
C TYR A 151 -23.38 -14.93 -12.49
N LEU A 152 -23.55 -13.75 -13.08
CA LEU A 152 -22.61 -12.63 -12.88
C LEU A 152 -22.61 -12.17 -11.42
N GLY A 153 -23.78 -12.04 -10.79
CA GLY A 153 -23.91 -11.67 -9.39
C GLY A 153 -23.21 -12.67 -8.45
N GLY A 154 -23.40 -13.97 -8.68
CA GLY A 154 -22.69 -15.02 -7.95
C GLY A 154 -21.17 -14.94 -8.12
N MET A 155 -20.69 -14.66 -9.32
CA MET A 155 -19.26 -14.48 -9.59
C MET A 155 -18.67 -13.25 -8.88
N VAL A 156 -19.40 -12.11 -8.87
CA VAL A 156 -19.00 -10.92 -8.11
C VAL A 156 -18.93 -11.24 -6.62
N PHE A 157 -19.93 -11.96 -6.09
CA PHE A 157 -19.95 -12.36 -4.67
C PHE A 157 -18.75 -13.25 -4.30
N ILE A 158 -18.42 -14.24 -5.13
CA ILE A 158 -17.23 -15.09 -4.93
C ILE A 158 -15.94 -14.25 -4.97
N THR A 159 -15.84 -13.31 -5.92
CA THR A 159 -14.68 -12.41 -6.02
C THR A 159 -14.52 -11.58 -4.76
N PHE A 160 -15.63 -11.06 -4.25
CA PHE A 160 -15.67 -10.30 -3.00
C PHE A 160 -15.22 -11.14 -1.81
N LEU A 161 -15.69 -12.39 -1.68
CA LEU A 161 -15.25 -13.28 -0.59
C LEU A 161 -13.74 -13.55 -0.63
N ILE A 162 -13.19 -13.81 -1.82
CA ILE A 162 -11.75 -14.01 -1.98
C ILE A 162 -10.98 -12.75 -1.57
N LEU A 163 -11.43 -11.58 -2.03
CA LEU A 163 -10.81 -10.30 -1.69
C LEU A 163 -10.89 -10.03 -0.18
N PHE A 164 -12.05 -10.30 0.44
CA PHE A 164 -12.24 -10.15 1.87
C PHE A 164 -11.28 -11.04 2.68
N VAL A 165 -11.15 -12.32 2.29
CA VAL A 165 -10.20 -13.24 2.92
C VAL A 165 -8.77 -12.72 2.78
N LEU A 166 -8.38 -12.23 1.59
CA LEU A 166 -7.05 -11.64 1.38
C LEU A 166 -6.83 -10.42 2.27
N ILE A 167 -7.78 -9.49 2.36
CA ILE A 167 -7.67 -8.28 3.18
C ILE A 167 -7.50 -8.62 4.66
N VAL A 168 -8.32 -9.52 5.20
CA VAL A 168 -8.27 -9.90 6.62
C VAL A 168 -6.96 -10.62 6.97
N ASN A 169 -6.44 -11.43 6.04
CA ASN A 169 -5.21 -12.20 6.27
C ASN A 169 -3.93 -11.41 6.00
N PHE A 170 -3.97 -10.38 5.15
CA PHE A 170 -2.79 -9.63 4.70
C PHE A 170 -1.94 -9.05 5.85
N PRO A 171 -2.51 -8.45 6.91
CA PRO A 171 -1.72 -7.90 8.01
C PRO A 171 -0.86 -8.93 8.72
N GLY A 172 -1.41 -10.12 9.00
CA GLY A 172 -0.70 -11.19 9.71
C GLY A 172 0.47 -11.75 8.92
N PHE A 173 0.40 -11.72 7.58
CA PHE A 173 1.46 -12.23 6.72
C PHE A 173 2.57 -11.21 6.43
N ILE A 174 2.27 -9.91 6.39
CA ILE A 174 3.21 -8.88 5.92
C ILE A 174 3.34 -7.72 6.89
N LEU A 175 2.23 -7.06 7.27
CA LEU A 175 2.30 -5.81 8.04
C LEU A 175 2.81 -6.02 9.47
N ASN A 176 2.38 -7.09 10.14
CA ASN A 176 2.81 -7.37 11.52
C ASN A 176 4.33 -7.63 11.62
N PRO A 177 4.93 -8.54 10.81
CA PRO A 177 6.39 -8.71 10.80
C PRO A 177 7.17 -7.42 10.48
N LEU A 178 6.65 -6.60 9.58
CA LEU A 178 7.25 -5.31 9.23
C LEU A 178 7.22 -4.33 10.41
N GLY A 179 6.09 -4.27 11.12
CA GLY A 179 5.94 -3.46 12.32
C GLY A 179 6.86 -3.93 13.45
N GLU A 180 6.96 -5.23 13.69
CA GLU A 180 7.88 -5.81 14.67
C GLU A 180 9.35 -5.50 14.34
N LEU A 181 9.75 -5.59 13.07
CA LEU A 181 11.10 -5.21 12.63
C LEU A 181 11.38 -3.72 12.86
N ALA A 182 10.44 -2.85 12.49
CA ALA A 182 10.57 -1.40 12.71
C ALA A 182 10.70 -1.07 14.21
N ASN A 183 9.87 -1.69 15.05
CA ASN A 183 9.97 -1.56 16.50
C ASN A 183 11.32 -2.09 17.03
N GLY A 184 11.80 -3.22 16.50
CA GLY A 184 13.11 -3.77 16.83
C GLY A 184 14.25 -2.80 16.52
N LEU A 185 14.26 -2.22 15.32
CA LEU A 185 15.24 -1.20 14.94
C LEU A 185 15.17 0.04 15.83
N GLN A 186 13.97 0.46 16.25
CA GLN A 186 13.80 1.56 17.19
C GLN A 186 14.36 1.22 18.59
N GLN A 187 14.32 -0.04 19.03
CA GLN A 187 14.96 -0.45 20.28
C GLN A 187 16.49 -0.39 20.16
N ILE A 188 17.05 -0.81 19.03
CA ILE A 188 18.49 -0.70 18.76
C ILE A 188 18.96 0.76 18.79
N SER A 189 18.20 1.70 18.23
CA SER A 189 18.56 3.14 18.29
C SER A 189 18.56 3.71 19.71
N LYS A 190 17.84 3.07 20.64
CA LYS A 190 17.85 3.38 22.07
C LYS A 190 18.90 2.59 22.86
N LYS A 191 19.86 1.96 22.18
CA LYS A 191 20.90 1.07 22.75
C LYS A 191 20.36 -0.17 23.48
N ASN A 192 19.11 -0.58 23.21
CA ASN A 192 18.54 -1.80 23.79
C ASN A 192 18.86 -3.02 22.89
N TYR A 193 20.09 -3.53 23.04
CA TYR A 193 20.63 -4.63 22.23
C TYR A 193 20.12 -6.02 22.63
N ASP A 194 19.33 -6.14 23.70
CA ASP A 194 18.72 -7.40 24.14
C ASP A 194 17.46 -7.76 23.33
N THR A 195 17.00 -6.85 22.47
CA THR A 195 15.84 -7.07 21.61
C THR A 195 16.08 -8.26 20.66
N ARG A 196 15.09 -9.17 20.58
CA ARG A 196 15.13 -10.31 19.66
C ARG A 196 13.83 -10.40 18.86
N LEU A 197 13.95 -10.70 17.58
CA LEU A 197 12.83 -10.91 16.67
C LEU A 197 12.67 -12.41 16.38
N TYR A 198 11.42 -12.86 16.30
CA TYR A 198 11.09 -14.26 16.00
C TYR A 198 9.87 -14.33 15.09
N PHE A 199 10.09 -14.67 13.82
CA PHE A 199 9.01 -14.82 12.86
C PHE A 199 8.79 -16.30 12.49
N LYS A 200 7.57 -16.80 12.71
CA LYS A 200 7.15 -18.16 12.32
C LYS A 200 6.50 -18.23 10.94
N THR A 201 6.25 -17.08 10.32
CA THR A 201 5.26 -16.94 9.24
C THR A 201 5.81 -17.22 7.84
N SER A 202 7.07 -16.85 7.59
CA SER A 202 7.75 -17.06 6.30
C SER A 202 9.26 -17.23 6.47
N GLU A 203 9.88 -18.00 5.58
CA GLU A 203 11.33 -18.23 5.55
C GLU A 203 12.09 -16.91 5.37
N GLU A 204 11.56 -16.01 4.55
CA GLU A 204 12.18 -14.71 4.29
C GLU A 204 12.22 -13.84 5.54
N PHE A 205 11.15 -13.81 6.33
CA PHE A 205 11.15 -13.09 7.60
C PHE A 205 12.02 -13.78 8.64
N THR A 206 12.02 -15.11 8.73
CA THR A 206 12.93 -15.83 9.63
C THR A 206 14.38 -15.46 9.38
N ARG A 207 14.84 -15.47 8.11
CA ARG A 207 16.20 -15.04 7.75
C ARG A 207 16.49 -13.59 8.15
N LEU A 208 15.51 -12.70 8.03
CA LEU A 208 15.66 -11.30 8.42
C LEU A 208 15.76 -11.15 9.95
N ALA A 209 14.96 -11.91 10.70
CA ALA A 209 15.06 -11.97 12.16
C ALA A 209 16.42 -12.52 12.60
N ASP A 210 16.93 -13.57 11.97
CA ASP A 210 18.25 -14.15 12.28
C ASP A 210 19.36 -13.11 12.06
N ALA A 211 19.33 -12.40 10.93
CA ALA A 211 20.28 -11.34 10.63
C ALA A 211 20.19 -10.15 11.62
N PHE A 212 18.96 -9.74 11.97
CA PHE A 212 18.73 -8.71 12.99
C PHE A 212 19.27 -9.13 14.35
N ASN A 213 18.99 -10.36 14.79
CA ASN A 213 19.41 -10.88 16.09
C ASN A 213 20.95 -11.00 16.19
N ALA A 214 21.60 -11.44 15.11
CA ALA A 214 23.05 -11.49 15.02
C ALA A 214 23.67 -10.09 15.14
N MET A 215 23.13 -9.11 14.40
CA MET A 215 23.55 -7.70 14.50
C MET A 215 23.36 -7.14 15.91
N ALA A 216 22.19 -7.35 16.52
CA ALA A 216 21.89 -6.89 17.87
C ALA A 216 22.87 -7.49 18.90
N THR A 217 23.18 -8.78 18.77
CA THR A 217 24.15 -9.46 19.64
C THR A 217 25.55 -8.87 19.48
N GLN A 218 26.03 -8.69 18.24
CA GLN A 218 27.35 -8.13 17.98
C GLN A 218 27.49 -6.69 18.49
N LEU A 219 26.47 -5.86 18.32
CA LEU A 219 26.45 -4.49 18.86
C LEU A 219 26.47 -4.49 20.39
N GLY A 220 25.70 -5.37 21.03
CA GLY A 220 25.69 -5.50 22.49
C GLY A 220 27.03 -5.99 23.05
N GLU A 221 27.67 -6.96 22.40
CA GLU A 221 29.02 -7.42 22.76
C GLU A 221 30.06 -6.32 22.60
N GLN A 222 29.99 -5.54 21.51
CA GLN A 222 30.90 -4.44 21.28
C GLN A 222 30.75 -3.32 22.32
N GLU A 223 29.52 -2.89 22.63
CA GLU A 223 29.27 -1.86 23.66
C GLU A 223 29.76 -2.34 25.04
N ASN A 224 29.50 -3.60 25.41
CA ASN A 224 29.99 -4.18 26.65
C ASN A 224 31.53 -4.25 26.70
N ALA A 225 32.17 -4.66 25.60
CA ALA A 225 33.62 -4.70 25.51
C ALA A 225 34.23 -3.30 25.65
N ASP A 226 33.65 -2.30 25.00
CA ASP A 226 34.13 -0.92 25.07
C ASP A 226 33.89 -0.29 26.46
N LEU A 227 32.76 -0.57 27.10
CA LEU A 227 32.51 -0.18 28.49
C LEU A 227 33.50 -0.86 29.45
N THR A 228 33.78 -2.14 29.25
CA THR A 228 34.75 -2.89 30.06
C THR A 228 36.15 -2.31 29.92
N LYS A 229 36.59 -1.98 28.69
CA LYS A 229 37.86 -1.30 28.45
C LYS A 229 37.92 0.04 29.15
N LEU A 230 36.83 0.82 29.11
CA LEU A 230 36.74 2.13 29.76
C LEU A 230 36.89 1.99 31.28
N ILE A 231 36.13 1.10 31.91
CA ILE A 231 36.18 0.85 33.35
C ILE A 231 37.57 0.33 33.77
N ALA A 232 38.15 -0.60 33.00
CA ALA A 232 39.48 -1.13 33.28
C ALA A 232 40.55 -0.04 33.18
N ALA A 233 40.46 0.86 32.20
CA ALA A 233 41.35 2.00 32.09
C ALA A 233 41.19 2.98 33.27
N GLU A 234 39.95 3.27 33.68
CA GLU A 234 39.67 4.12 34.84
C GLU A 234 40.26 3.54 36.13
N LEU A 235 40.01 2.26 36.40
CA LEU A 235 40.54 1.55 37.57
C LEU A 235 42.07 1.52 37.56
N ARG A 236 42.68 1.23 36.40
CA ARG A 236 44.14 1.23 36.25
C ARG A 236 44.73 2.59 36.59
N ILE A 237 44.14 3.69 36.10
CA ILE A 237 44.60 5.05 36.41
C ILE A 237 44.46 5.33 37.92
N LYS A 238 43.32 4.99 38.52
CA LYS A 238 43.09 5.17 39.97
C LYS A 238 44.10 4.41 40.82
N THR A 239 44.34 3.13 40.52
CA THR A 239 45.32 2.31 41.24
C THR A 239 46.73 2.86 41.08
N LEU A 240 47.13 3.26 39.86
CA LEU A 240 48.44 3.85 39.65
C LEU A 240 48.63 5.11 40.48
N ILE A 241 47.64 6.00 40.53
CA ILE A 241 47.68 7.24 41.32
C ILE A 241 47.76 6.94 42.83
N GLU A 242 47.04 5.92 43.31
CA GLU A 242 47.04 5.56 44.74
C GLU A 242 48.40 5.01 45.20
N GLU A 243 49.09 4.25 44.34
CA GLU A 243 50.42 3.67 44.62
C GLU A 243 51.59 4.64 44.34
N MET A 244 51.33 5.86 43.86
CA MET A 244 52.41 6.84 43.64
C MET A 244 53.02 7.26 44.99
N PRO A 245 54.37 7.26 45.11
CA PRO A 245 55.03 7.72 46.33
C PRO A 245 54.92 9.23 46.55
N ASP A 246 54.59 9.97 45.48
CA ASP A 246 54.36 11.41 45.53
C ASP A 246 52.91 11.71 45.91
N ALA A 247 52.66 12.83 46.58
CA ALA A 247 51.32 13.28 46.91
C ALA A 247 50.60 13.82 45.66
N VAL A 248 49.45 13.25 45.30
CA VAL A 248 48.68 13.61 44.10
C VAL A 248 47.28 14.11 44.45
N ILE A 249 46.89 15.25 43.87
CA ILE A 249 45.58 15.87 44.02
C ILE A 249 45.03 16.24 42.64
N GLY A 250 43.86 15.70 42.30
CA GLY A 250 43.13 16.04 41.08
C GLY A 250 41.99 17.01 41.35
N LEU A 251 41.92 18.10 40.59
CA LEU A 251 40.93 19.18 40.72
C LEU A 251 40.09 19.30 39.46
N ASN A 252 38.80 19.60 39.61
CA ASN A 252 37.94 19.98 38.48
C ASN A 252 38.15 21.46 38.08
N GLU A 253 37.46 21.90 37.02
CA GLU A 253 37.51 23.30 36.56
C GLU A 253 37.07 24.33 37.61
N LYS A 254 36.27 23.91 38.61
CA LYS A 254 35.79 24.75 39.72
C LYS A 254 36.72 24.74 40.94
N GLN A 255 37.91 24.12 40.82
CA GLN A 255 38.84 23.90 41.93
C GLN A 255 38.23 23.10 43.10
N GLU A 256 37.41 22.10 42.79
CA GLU A 256 36.94 21.10 43.75
C GLU A 256 37.76 19.81 43.60
N ILE A 257 38.03 19.13 44.72
CA ILE A 257 38.81 17.89 44.72
C ILE A 257 38.02 16.77 44.03
N LEU A 258 38.51 16.31 42.86
CA LEU A 258 37.99 15.13 42.16
C LEU A 258 38.56 13.83 42.74
N PHE A 259 39.85 13.81 43.07
CA PHE A 259 40.51 12.68 43.70
C PHE A 259 41.76 13.14 44.48
N ILE A 260 42.17 12.34 45.47
CA ILE A 260 43.37 12.59 46.27
C ILE A 260 43.95 11.25 46.75
N ASN A 261 45.23 11.01 46.53
CA ASN A 261 45.88 9.75 46.90
C ASN A 261 46.25 9.68 48.39
N GLN A 262 46.61 8.49 48.88
CA GLN A 262 46.97 8.26 50.27
C GLN A 262 48.14 9.12 50.76
N GLU A 263 49.20 9.28 49.95
CA GLU A 263 50.37 10.09 50.33
C GLU A 263 50.00 11.57 50.49
N ALA A 264 49.14 12.10 49.62
CA ALA A 264 48.61 13.46 49.79
C ALA A 264 47.74 13.59 51.05
N LYS A 265 46.90 12.61 51.38
CA LYS A 265 46.11 12.64 52.61
C LYS A 265 46.98 12.64 53.86
N LYS A 266 48.03 11.81 53.90
CA LYS A 266 48.99 11.76 55.02
C LYS A 266 49.74 13.08 55.14
N MET A 267 50.29 13.57 54.04
CA MET A 267 51.08 14.80 53.98
C MET A 267 50.28 16.04 54.36
N LEU A 268 48.99 16.08 53.99
CA LEU A 268 48.08 17.18 54.32
C LEU A 268 47.30 16.96 55.62
N ASN A 269 47.51 15.83 56.31
CA ASN A 269 46.78 15.44 57.51
C ASN A 269 45.23 15.43 57.33
N LEU A 270 44.78 14.88 56.20
CA LEU A 270 43.36 14.82 55.78
C LEU A 270 42.75 13.41 55.93
N ASN A 271 43.38 12.52 56.70
CA ASN A 271 43.08 11.08 56.73
C ASN A 271 41.66 10.70 57.18
N GLU A 272 40.94 11.56 57.91
CA GLU A 272 39.62 11.24 58.48
C GLU A 272 38.43 12.02 57.89
N LYS A 273 38.67 12.95 56.94
CA LYS A 273 37.61 13.81 56.40
C LYS A 273 37.28 13.45 54.94
N SER A 274 35.99 13.39 54.61
CA SER A 274 35.54 13.27 53.21
C SER A 274 35.84 14.56 52.45
N VAL A 275 37.03 14.62 51.85
CA VAL A 275 37.56 15.80 51.14
C VAL A 275 37.17 15.86 49.67
N ILE A 276 36.67 14.76 49.09
CA ILE A 276 36.21 14.70 47.70
C ILE A 276 34.97 15.58 47.51
N GLY A 277 34.94 16.37 46.45
CA GLY A 277 33.85 17.30 46.11
C GLY A 277 33.90 18.64 46.86
N GLN A 278 34.84 18.83 47.80
CA GLN A 278 35.00 20.11 48.48
C GLN A 278 35.87 21.06 47.67
N SER A 279 35.53 22.35 47.71
CA SER A 279 36.39 23.40 47.15
C SER A 279 37.71 23.46 47.92
N VAL A 280 38.81 23.39 47.17
CA VAL A 280 40.17 23.38 47.70
C VAL A 280 40.49 24.68 48.43
N ALA A 281 39.93 25.81 47.96
CA ALA A 281 40.06 27.11 48.62
C ALA A 281 39.42 27.13 50.02
N VAL A 282 38.35 26.36 50.25
CA VAL A 282 37.71 26.24 51.56
C VAL A 282 38.55 25.40 52.51
N LEU A 283 39.10 24.28 52.02
CA LEU A 283 39.99 23.42 52.78
C LEU A 283 41.31 24.11 53.13
N ALA A 284 41.81 24.99 52.25
CA ALA A 284 43.05 25.72 52.44
C ALA A 284 43.03 26.66 53.64
N LYS A 285 41.88 27.29 53.93
CA LYS A 285 41.73 28.20 55.09
C LYS A 285 42.12 27.55 56.42
N ASN A 286 41.92 26.24 56.53
CA ASN A 286 42.19 25.46 57.73
C ASN A 286 43.44 24.57 57.59
N ASN A 287 44.17 24.68 56.48
CA ASN A 287 45.35 23.87 56.19
C ASN A 287 46.43 24.71 55.48
N GLN A 288 47.44 25.12 56.25
CA GLN A 288 48.51 26.00 55.78
C GLN A 288 49.34 25.37 54.66
N LEU A 289 49.58 24.05 54.70
CA LEU A 289 50.28 23.31 53.64
C LEU A 289 49.48 23.30 52.34
N LEU A 290 48.16 23.06 52.42
CA LEU A 290 47.29 23.12 51.26
C LEU A 290 47.25 24.53 50.63
N THR A 291 47.26 25.58 51.47
CA THR A 291 47.33 26.97 50.99
C THR A 291 48.61 27.23 50.21
N MET A 292 49.75 26.69 50.66
CA MET A 292 51.03 26.81 49.96
C MET A 292 51.03 26.06 48.62
N PHE A 293 50.37 24.90 48.54
CA PHE A 293 50.27 24.11 47.31
C PHE A 293 49.36 24.70 46.23
N ILE A 294 48.36 25.50 46.61
CA ILE A 294 47.45 26.15 45.67
C ILE A 294 48.02 27.49 45.17
N ALA A 295 48.77 28.19 46.02
CA ALA A 295 49.30 29.52 45.72
C ALA A 295 50.40 29.53 44.65
N ASP A 296 50.86 28.35 44.18
CA ASP A 296 51.76 28.13 43.03
C ASP A 296 52.98 29.08 43.01
N THR A 297 53.52 29.41 44.18
CA THR A 297 54.66 30.32 44.34
C THR A 297 55.92 29.50 44.56
N GLU A 298 56.78 29.38 43.54
CA GLU A 298 58.03 28.61 43.56
C GLU A 298 58.91 28.89 44.80
N SER A 299 58.88 30.14 45.30
CA SER A 299 59.62 30.58 46.48
C SER A 299 59.11 29.94 47.79
N SER A 300 57.81 29.69 47.89
CA SER A 300 57.13 29.10 49.05
C SER A 300 57.41 27.59 49.16
N LEU A 301 57.41 26.90 48.01
CA LEU A 301 57.57 25.45 47.90
C LEU A 301 59.01 24.99 48.11
N LYS A 302 60.00 25.79 47.70
CA LYS A 302 61.43 25.54 47.98
C LYS A 302 61.78 25.62 49.46
N THR A 303 61.14 26.55 50.20
CA THR A 303 61.35 26.70 51.65
C THR A 303 60.72 25.56 52.45
N ALA A 304 59.71 24.88 51.88
CA ALA A 304 59.05 23.71 52.44
C ALA A 304 59.61 22.37 51.91
N HIS A 305 60.69 22.37 51.11
CA HIS A 305 61.31 21.18 50.52
C HIS A 305 60.39 20.35 49.60
N PHE A 306 59.52 20.98 48.81
CA PHE A 306 58.65 20.29 47.86
C PHE A 306 58.84 20.76 46.41
N GLN A 307 58.72 19.82 45.46
CA GLN A 307 58.60 20.09 44.02
C GLN A 307 57.17 19.79 43.55
N GLN A 308 56.55 20.74 42.84
CA GLN A 308 55.19 20.62 42.30
C GLN A 308 55.22 20.49 40.78
N LYS A 309 54.43 19.55 40.24
CA LYS A 309 54.18 19.40 38.79
C LYS A 309 52.69 19.39 38.52
N THR A 310 52.23 20.28 37.63
CA THR A 310 50.81 20.41 37.25
C THR A 310 50.59 19.85 35.85
N LEU A 311 49.62 18.94 35.71
CA LEU A 311 49.20 18.34 34.44
C LEU A 311 47.77 18.78 34.14
N LYS A 312 47.52 19.39 32.98
CA LYS A 312 46.16 19.72 32.51
C LYS A 312 45.57 18.51 31.80
N VAL A 313 44.37 18.10 32.21
CA VAL A 313 43.61 17.03 31.55
C VAL A 313 42.71 17.68 30.50
N THR A 314 42.76 17.22 29.26
CA THR A 314 41.88 17.68 28.19
C THR A 314 41.09 16.50 27.62
N VAL A 315 39.81 16.73 27.32
CA VAL A 315 38.90 15.72 26.78
C VAL A 315 38.56 16.09 25.34
N PRO A 316 38.72 15.16 24.37
CA PRO A 316 38.37 15.42 22.98
C PRO A 316 36.86 15.63 22.82
N ASN A 317 36.48 16.50 21.89
CA ASN A 317 35.07 16.70 21.54
C ASN A 317 34.59 15.49 20.73
N LEU A 318 33.71 14.67 21.33
CA LEU A 318 33.18 13.44 20.72
C LEU A 318 31.90 13.66 19.90
N LYS A 319 31.42 14.90 19.75
CA LYS A 319 30.30 15.25 18.87
C LYS A 319 30.83 15.85 17.57
N PRO A 320 30.92 15.09 16.46
CA PRO A 320 30.97 15.68 15.15
C PRO A 320 29.54 16.09 14.79
N ASP A 321 29.20 17.37 15.00
CA ASP A 321 28.09 17.93 14.25
C ASP A 321 28.53 18.01 12.79
N LEU A 322 27.74 17.46 11.87
CA LEU A 322 28.15 17.23 10.47
C LEU A 322 28.46 18.51 9.68
N ASP A 323 28.11 19.68 10.22
CA ASP A 323 28.19 20.97 9.51
C ASP A 323 29.12 22.01 10.13
N SER A 324 29.94 21.68 11.15
CA SER A 324 30.94 22.64 11.63
C SER A 324 32.27 22.03 12.07
N LEU A 325 33.34 22.47 11.40
CA LEU A 325 34.71 22.36 11.91
C LEU A 325 34.84 23.25 13.15
N THR A 326 34.47 22.73 14.31
CA THR A 326 34.73 23.38 15.61
C THR A 326 35.87 22.67 16.32
N VAL A 327 36.88 23.47 16.63
CA VAL A 327 38.21 23.07 17.08
C VAL A 327 38.23 22.65 18.55
N ALA A 328 39.02 21.60 18.78
CA ALA A 328 39.81 21.21 19.95
C ALA A 328 39.12 20.93 21.29
N SER A 329 39.62 19.87 21.91
CA SER A 329 39.39 19.41 23.28
C SER A 329 39.15 20.51 24.32
N TYR A 330 38.24 20.28 25.27
CA TYR A 330 38.03 21.13 26.44
C TYR A 330 38.84 20.63 27.64
N ALA A 331 39.20 21.52 28.58
CA ALA A 331 39.86 21.12 29.82
C ALA A 331 38.88 20.35 30.71
N ALA A 332 39.30 19.26 31.34
CA ALA A 332 38.47 18.50 32.27
C ALA A 332 38.94 18.65 33.73
N GLY A 333 40.10 19.29 33.94
CA GLY A 333 40.66 19.53 35.26
C GLY A 333 42.19 19.62 35.26
N THR A 334 42.77 19.75 36.45
CA THR A 334 44.22 19.76 36.67
C THR A 334 44.61 18.70 37.69
N ILE A 335 45.74 18.03 37.46
CA ILE A 335 46.34 17.09 38.40
C ILE A 335 47.62 17.74 38.91
N HIS A 336 47.71 17.91 40.23
CA HIS A 336 48.88 18.42 40.93
C HIS A 336 49.62 17.25 41.59
N VAL A 337 50.91 17.12 41.30
CA VAL A 337 51.80 16.12 41.90
C VAL A 337 52.85 16.84 42.74
N PHE A 338 52.99 16.46 44.01
CA PHE A 338 53.88 17.04 44.99
C PHE A 338 54.89 15.99 45.45
N LYS A 339 56.17 16.27 45.20
CA LYS A 339 57.28 15.41 45.59
C LYS A 339 58.07 16.04 46.72
N ALA A 340 58.28 15.31 47.81
CA ALA A 340 59.21 15.70 48.86
C ALA A 340 60.65 15.60 48.33
N VAL A 341 61.41 16.69 48.40
CA VAL A 341 62.84 16.69 48.09
C VAL A 341 63.57 16.59 49.41
N GLY A 342 64.30 15.50 49.62
CA GLY A 342 65.05 15.28 50.86
C GLY A 342 65.96 16.46 51.20
N VAL A 343 66.08 16.74 52.50
CA VAL A 343 67.10 17.64 53.07
C VAL A 343 68.48 17.03 52.88
#